data_AF-A0A7H0SPW9-F1
#
_entry.id   AF-A0A7H0SPW9-F1
#
_cell.length_a   1.000
_cell.length_b   1.000
_cell.length_c   1.000
_cell.angle_alpha   90.00
_cell.angle_beta   90.00
_cell.angle_gamma   90.00
#
_symmetry.space_group_name_H-M   'P 1'
#
loop_
_entity.id
_entity.type
_entity.pdbx_description
1 polymer ?
#
loop_
_entity_poly.entity_id
_entity_poly.type
_entity_poly.pdbx_seq_one_letter_code
_entity_poly.pdbx_strand_id
1 'polypeptide(L)'
;MATLPDNYSYSEDHEWIDARPDDAAGATVKVGITSVATERLGEVVFAELPEVGDEVTAGEPCGEVESTKSVSDIFSPVSGTVTAVNDAIHDDYSIINSDPYGEGWLFEVEVEEPGPLMDADDYAEANGVD
;
A
#
# COMPACT_ATOMS: atom_id res chain seq x y z
N MET A 1 -8.58 14.79 -8.94
CA MET A 1 -9.48 13.78 -8.35
C MET A 1 -8.61 12.59 -8.10
N ALA A 2 -8.40 12.25 -6.82
CA ALA A 2 -7.65 11.04 -6.49
C ALA A 2 -8.40 9.87 -7.12
N THR A 3 -7.68 8.97 -7.79
CA THR A 3 -8.32 7.76 -8.34
C THR A 3 -8.27 6.72 -7.24
N LEU A 4 -9.42 6.36 -6.68
CA LEU A 4 -9.53 5.36 -5.61
C LEU A 4 -10.39 4.20 -6.14
N PRO A 5 -9.80 3.02 -6.43
CA PRO A 5 -10.59 1.85 -6.81
C PRO A 5 -11.63 1.38 -5.75
N ASP A 6 -12.91 1.34 -6.11
CA ASP A 6 -14.02 0.93 -5.22
C ASP A 6 -13.94 -0.54 -4.72
N ASN A 7 -13.09 -1.36 -5.32
CA ASN A 7 -12.91 -2.77 -4.97
C ASN A 7 -11.67 -3.02 -4.12
N TYR A 8 -10.99 -1.96 -3.67
CA TYR A 8 -9.83 -2.01 -2.78
C TYR A 8 -10.26 -1.56 -1.38
N SER A 9 -9.38 -1.77 -0.41
CA SER A 9 -9.51 -1.21 0.94
C SER A 9 -8.29 -0.40 1.30
N TYR A 10 -8.43 0.56 2.20
CA TYR A 10 -7.42 1.57 2.51
C TYR A 10 -7.15 1.68 4.00
N SER A 11 -5.89 1.85 4.39
CA SER A 11 -5.50 2.15 5.77
C SER A 11 -5.62 3.66 6.06
N GLU A 12 -5.59 4.02 7.34
CA GLU A 12 -5.45 5.43 7.74
C GLU A 12 -4.09 6.01 7.32
N ASP A 13 -3.06 5.17 7.26
CA ASP A 13 -1.67 5.52 6.91
C ASP A 13 -1.39 5.59 5.39
N HIS A 14 -2.44 5.40 4.58
CA HIS A 14 -2.45 5.61 3.12
C HIS A 14 -1.86 4.48 2.27
N GLU A 15 -1.83 3.26 2.81
CA GLU A 15 -1.69 2.02 2.06
C GLU A 15 -3.05 1.51 1.57
N TRP A 16 -3.02 0.64 0.55
CA TRP A 16 -4.19 -0.06 0.04
C TRP A 16 -3.93 -1.57 -0.03
N ILE A 17 -5.02 -2.35 0.01
CA ILE A 17 -5.05 -3.75 -0.43
C ILE A 17 -6.03 -3.95 -1.58
N ASP A 18 -5.72 -4.83 -2.53
CA ASP A 18 -6.57 -5.13 -3.70
C ASP A 18 -7.75 -6.09 -3.40
N ALA A 19 -8.26 -6.03 -2.18
CA ALA A 19 -9.40 -6.79 -1.70
C ALA A 19 -10.33 -5.91 -0.86
N ARG A 20 -11.57 -6.34 -0.70
CA ARG A 20 -12.50 -5.75 0.28
C ARG A 20 -12.17 -6.24 1.69
N PRO A 21 -12.52 -5.50 2.75
CA PRO A 21 -12.11 -5.85 4.11
C PRO A 21 -12.62 -7.25 4.52
N ASP A 22 -13.87 -7.56 4.15
CA ASP A 22 -14.52 -8.84 4.46
C ASP A 22 -13.96 -10.03 3.66
N ASP A 23 -13.27 -9.78 2.55
CA ASP A 23 -12.74 -10.79 1.63
C ASP A 23 -11.22 -11.00 1.82
N ALA A 24 -10.55 -10.17 2.62
CA ALA A 24 -9.10 -10.17 2.76
C ALA A 24 -8.57 -11.40 3.52
N ALA A 25 -9.26 -11.84 4.58
CA ALA A 25 -8.77 -12.93 5.43
C ALA A 25 -8.66 -14.27 4.66
N GLY A 26 -7.47 -14.87 4.66
CA GLY A 26 -7.16 -16.11 3.94
C GLY A 26 -6.93 -15.94 2.43
N ALA A 27 -6.93 -14.71 1.91
CA ALA A 27 -6.55 -14.41 0.54
C ALA A 27 -5.08 -13.96 0.45
N THR A 28 -4.49 -14.08 -0.73
CA THR A 28 -3.26 -13.36 -1.07
C THR A 28 -3.65 -12.03 -1.70
N VAL A 29 -3.21 -10.93 -1.10
CA VAL A 29 -3.52 -9.57 -1.55
C VAL A 29 -2.25 -8.80 -1.84
N LYS A 30 -2.32 -7.87 -2.78
CA LYS A 30 -1.27 -6.87 -3.02
C LYS A 30 -1.44 -5.71 -2.06
N VAL A 31 -0.31 -5.14 -1.66
CA VAL A 31 -0.19 -3.92 -0.88
C VAL A 31 0.51 -2.86 -1.71
N GLY A 32 0.06 -1.62 -1.63
CA GLY A 32 0.77 -0.46 -2.18
C GLY A 32 0.36 0.84 -1.50
N ILE A 33 0.89 1.98 -1.94
CA ILE A 33 0.51 3.30 -1.42
C ILE A 33 -0.48 4.01 -2.35
N THR A 34 -1.35 4.83 -1.78
CA THR A 34 -2.40 5.53 -2.52
C THR A 34 -1.86 6.68 -3.37
N SER A 35 -2.65 7.11 -4.36
CA SER A 35 -2.42 8.36 -5.10
C SER A 35 -2.35 9.59 -4.18
N VAL A 36 -3.10 9.59 -3.08
CA VAL A 36 -3.02 10.66 -2.05
C VAL A 36 -1.65 10.67 -1.38
N ALA A 37 -1.10 9.50 -1.03
CA ALA A 37 0.24 9.39 -0.47
C ALA A 37 1.31 9.88 -1.46
N THR A 38 1.25 9.42 -2.72
CA THR A 38 2.25 9.79 -3.72
C THR A 38 2.21 11.28 -4.08
N GLU A 39 1.02 11.90 -4.12
CA GLU A 39 0.89 13.36 -4.28
C GLU A 39 1.51 14.15 -3.13
N ARG A 40 1.36 13.67 -1.89
CA ARG A 40 1.90 14.31 -0.68
C ARG A 40 3.42 14.13 -0.55
N LEU A 41 3.93 12.94 -0.85
CA LEU A 41 5.35 12.61 -0.84
C LEU A 41 6.11 13.33 -1.96
N GLY A 42 5.51 13.41 -3.15
CA GLY A 42 6.18 13.79 -4.39
C GLY A 42 6.84 12.59 -5.06
N GLU A 43 7.73 12.88 -6.02
CA GLU A 43 8.43 11.85 -6.81
C GLU A 43 9.26 10.92 -5.93
N VAL A 44 8.87 9.65 -5.91
CA VAL A 44 9.54 8.57 -5.19
C VAL A 44 10.83 8.22 -5.93
N VAL A 45 11.92 8.14 -5.18
CA VAL A 45 13.26 7.86 -5.69
C VAL A 45 13.87 6.61 -5.09
N PHE A 46 13.24 6.05 -4.06
CA PHE A 46 13.67 4.84 -3.38
C PHE A 46 12.51 4.20 -2.60
N ALA A 47 12.54 2.87 -2.47
CA ALA A 47 11.66 2.11 -1.60
C ALA A 47 12.44 0.94 -0.98
N GLU A 48 12.30 0.76 0.32
CA GLU A 48 12.73 -0.44 1.04
C GLU A 48 11.49 -1.27 1.37
N LEU A 49 11.48 -2.52 0.91
CA LEU A 49 10.35 -3.44 1.03
C LEU A 49 10.71 -4.60 1.98
N PRO A 50 9.71 -5.23 2.63
CA PRO A 50 9.95 -6.46 3.40
C PRO A 50 10.42 -7.60 2.49
N GLU A 51 11.07 -8.63 3.04
CA GLU A 51 11.53 -9.78 2.28
C GLU A 51 10.43 -10.86 2.15
N VAL A 52 10.48 -11.65 1.07
CA VAL A 52 9.58 -12.82 0.93
C VAL A 52 9.83 -13.81 2.06
N GLY A 53 8.77 -14.16 2.77
CA GLY A 53 8.80 -15.03 3.95
C GLY A 53 8.78 -14.28 5.28
N ASP A 54 8.87 -12.95 5.28
CA ASP A 54 8.74 -12.15 6.50
C ASP A 54 7.30 -12.17 7.02
N GLU A 55 7.16 -12.16 8.34
CA GLU A 55 5.90 -11.93 9.04
C GLU A 55 5.68 -10.41 9.18
N VAL A 56 4.52 -9.93 8.73
CA VAL A 56 4.09 -8.54 8.90
C VAL A 56 2.89 -8.49 9.84
N THR A 57 2.79 -7.43 10.64
CA THR A 57 1.69 -7.19 11.58
C THR A 57 0.92 -5.94 11.16
N ALA A 58 -0.42 -6.01 11.17
CA ALA A 58 -1.27 -4.86 10.88
C ALA A 58 -0.92 -3.66 11.80
N GLY A 59 -0.68 -2.49 11.19
CA GLY A 59 -0.33 -1.25 11.88
C GLY A 59 1.12 -1.15 12.36
N GLU A 60 1.99 -2.10 12.02
CA GLU A 60 3.43 -2.01 12.28
C GLU A 60 4.22 -1.65 11.01
N PRO A 61 5.32 -0.88 11.12
CA PRO A 61 6.20 -0.61 9.99
C PRO A 61 6.81 -1.88 9.42
N CYS A 62 6.81 -2.02 8.10
CA CYS A 62 7.42 -3.14 7.37
C CYS A 62 8.36 -2.71 6.23
N GLY A 63 8.52 -1.41 6.00
CA GLY A 63 9.38 -0.85 4.96
C GLY A 63 9.33 0.68 4.98
N GLU A 64 9.86 1.32 3.94
CA GLU A 64 9.81 2.77 3.77
C GLU A 64 9.80 3.17 2.28
N VAL A 65 9.21 4.34 1.99
CA VAL A 65 9.35 5.03 0.71
C VAL A 65 10.02 6.39 0.91
N GLU A 66 10.95 6.72 0.02
CA GLU A 66 11.66 8.00 0.03
C GLU A 66 11.42 8.78 -1.26
N SER A 67 11.10 10.06 -1.09
CA SER A 67 11.10 11.07 -2.14
C SER A 67 12.30 12.00 -1.98
N THR A 68 12.54 12.86 -2.96
CA THR A 68 13.57 13.92 -2.83
C THR A 68 13.32 14.92 -1.69
N LYS A 69 12.16 14.86 -1.02
CA LYS A 69 11.73 15.80 0.01
C LYS A 69 11.54 15.17 1.39
N SER A 70 11.20 13.88 1.46
CA SER A 70 10.73 13.24 2.69
C SER A 70 10.88 11.74 2.61
N VAL A 71 10.98 11.11 3.77
CA VAL A 71 10.91 9.65 3.97
C VAL A 71 9.63 9.35 4.74
N SER A 72 8.94 8.28 4.38
CA SER A 72 7.77 7.78 5.11
C SER A 72 7.90 6.28 5.29
N ASP A 73 7.63 5.83 6.51
CA ASP A 73 7.45 4.41 6.80
C ASP A 73 6.24 3.88 5.99
N ILE A 74 6.30 2.60 5.62
CA ILE A 74 5.17 1.82 5.11
C ILE A 74 4.66 0.98 6.27
N PHE A 75 3.39 1.11 6.60
CA PHE A 75 2.74 0.30 7.62
C PHE A 75 1.99 -0.84 6.96
N SER A 76 2.08 -2.06 7.51
CA SER A 76 1.30 -3.16 6.95
C SER A 76 -0.19 -2.95 7.22
N PRO A 77 -1.07 -2.99 6.20
CA PRO A 77 -2.52 -2.92 6.41
C PRO A 77 -3.12 -4.22 6.97
N VAL A 78 -2.34 -5.30 6.98
CA VAL A 78 -2.76 -6.67 7.32
C VAL A 78 -1.69 -7.40 8.13
N SER A 79 -2.09 -8.40 8.90
CA SER A 79 -1.18 -9.38 9.49
C SER A 79 -1.09 -10.62 8.61
N GLY A 80 0.12 -11.13 8.38
CA GLY A 80 0.33 -12.33 7.57
C GLY A 80 1.77 -12.51 7.12
N THR A 81 1.96 -13.31 6.06
CA THR A 81 3.30 -13.61 5.51
C THR A 81 3.49 -12.99 4.13
N VAL A 82 4.60 -12.32 3.91
CA VAL A 82 4.96 -11.76 2.60
C VAL A 82 5.27 -12.90 1.63
N THR A 83 4.60 -12.89 0.47
CA THR A 83 4.70 -13.95 -0.55
C THR A 83 5.40 -13.50 -1.83
N ALA A 84 5.39 -12.20 -2.13
CA ALA A 84 6.10 -11.61 -3.26
C ALA A 84 6.45 -10.14 -2.98
N VAL A 85 7.45 -9.63 -3.69
CA VAL A 85 7.78 -8.20 -3.77
C VAL A 85 7.82 -7.76 -5.23
N ASN A 86 7.51 -6.50 -5.51
CA ASN A 86 7.52 -5.97 -6.86
C ASN A 86 8.93 -5.55 -7.28
N ASP A 87 9.73 -6.49 -7.77
CA ASP A 87 11.09 -6.20 -8.25
C ASP A 87 11.14 -5.15 -9.38
N ALA A 88 10.04 -4.94 -10.13
CA ALA A 88 10.01 -4.01 -11.26
C ALA A 88 10.19 -2.54 -10.83
N ILE A 89 9.84 -2.17 -9.58
CA ILE A 89 10.01 -0.79 -9.11
C ILE A 89 11.49 -0.43 -8.88
N HIS A 90 12.37 -1.41 -8.68
CA HIS A 90 13.80 -1.15 -8.52
C HIS A 90 14.46 -0.70 -9.82
N ASP A 91 13.88 -1.06 -10.97
CA ASP A 91 14.30 -0.55 -12.28
C ASP A 91 13.78 0.87 -12.53
N ASP A 92 12.61 1.21 -11.98
CA ASP A 92 11.99 2.53 -12.09
C ASP A 92 11.01 2.83 -10.93
N TYR A 93 11.47 3.57 -9.91
CA TYR A 93 10.64 3.95 -8.77
C TYR A 93 9.48 4.89 -9.14
N SER A 94 9.55 5.58 -10.28
CA SER A 94 8.50 6.53 -10.69
C SER A 94 7.18 5.83 -11.03
N ILE A 95 7.20 4.50 -11.23
CA ILE A 95 6.00 3.69 -11.42
C ILE A 95 5.07 3.80 -10.21
N ILE A 96 5.61 3.87 -8.99
CA ILE A 96 4.83 4.06 -7.76
C ILE A 96 3.98 5.34 -7.84
N ASN A 97 4.54 6.43 -8.38
CA ASN A 97 3.80 7.67 -8.60
C ASN A 97 2.81 7.58 -9.77
N SER A 98 3.21 6.95 -10.88
CA SER A 98 2.47 7.01 -12.15
C SER A 98 1.30 6.02 -12.25
N ASP A 99 1.40 4.87 -11.61
CA ASP A 99 0.37 3.82 -11.57
C ASP A 99 0.28 3.15 -10.18
N PRO A 100 -0.06 3.92 -9.12
CA PRO A 100 -0.01 3.46 -7.73
C PRO A 100 -0.90 2.25 -7.41
N TYR A 101 -1.90 1.96 -8.24
CA TYR A 101 -2.86 0.86 -8.03
C TYR A 101 -2.70 -0.31 -9.01
N GLY A 102 -1.82 -0.14 -10.01
CA GLY A 102 -1.53 -1.14 -11.04
C GLY A 102 -0.10 -1.63 -10.91
N GLU A 103 0.80 -1.16 -11.77
CA GLU A 103 2.21 -1.58 -11.81
C GLU A 103 3.02 -1.11 -10.59
N GLY A 104 2.53 -0.12 -9.83
CA GLY A 104 3.17 0.45 -8.64
C GLY A 104 2.87 -0.25 -7.31
N TRP A 105 2.29 -1.46 -7.32
CA TRP A 105 2.17 -2.29 -6.11
C TRP A 105 3.55 -2.56 -5.49
N LEU A 106 3.61 -2.82 -4.18
CA LEU A 106 4.87 -2.93 -3.44
C LEU A 106 5.18 -4.38 -3.09
N PHE A 107 4.28 -5.05 -2.38
CA PHE A 107 4.44 -6.46 -1.97
C PHE A 107 3.11 -7.20 -1.91
N GLU A 108 3.14 -8.53 -1.86
CA GLU A 108 1.97 -9.40 -1.67
C GLU A 108 2.03 -10.09 -0.31
N VAL A 109 0.89 -10.23 0.36
CA VAL A 109 0.75 -10.89 1.66
C VAL A 109 -0.30 -11.99 1.59
N GLU A 110 0.02 -13.19 2.08
CA GLU A 110 -0.98 -14.18 2.46
C GLU A 110 -1.57 -13.75 3.81
N VAL A 111 -2.81 -13.28 3.80
CA VAL A 111 -3.43 -12.59 4.93
C VAL A 111 -3.98 -13.58 5.95
N GLU A 112 -3.56 -13.42 7.20
CA GLU A 112 -4.16 -14.12 8.34
C GLU A 112 -5.29 -13.29 8.96
N GLU A 113 -5.06 -11.98 9.15
CA GLU A 113 -6.02 -11.07 9.77
C GLU A 113 -5.91 -9.66 9.15
N PRO A 114 -7.01 -9.05 8.70
CA PRO A 114 -7.00 -7.66 8.25
C PRO A 114 -6.91 -6.68 9.44
N GLY A 115 -6.22 -5.56 9.24
CA GLY A 115 -6.25 -4.43 10.17
C GLY A 115 -7.52 -3.58 10.06
N PRO A 116 -7.52 -2.37 10.65
CA PRO A 116 -8.58 -1.40 10.43
C PRO A 116 -8.50 -0.85 8.99
N LEU A 117 -9.48 -1.17 8.16
CA LEU A 117 -9.55 -0.78 6.76
C LEU A 117 -10.82 0.01 6.46
N MET A 118 -10.69 1.02 5.60
CA MET A 118 -11.76 1.84 5.04
C MET A 118 -12.06 1.41 3.60
N ASP A 119 -13.30 1.65 3.15
CA ASP A 119 -13.60 1.64 1.72
C ASP A 119 -13.13 2.95 1.05
N ALA A 120 -13.33 3.05 -0.27
CA ALA A 120 -12.88 4.20 -1.04
C ALA A 120 -13.58 5.51 -0.63
N ASP A 121 -14.87 5.46 -0.31
CA ASP A 121 -15.67 6.64 0.06
C ASP A 121 -15.24 7.17 1.43
N ASP A 122 -15.11 6.28 2.42
CA ASP A 122 -14.64 6.63 3.77
C ASP A 122 -13.21 7.20 3.74
N TYR A 123 -12.32 6.60 2.95
CA TYR A 123 -10.96 7.10 2.77
C TYR A 123 -10.92 8.47 2.06
N ALA A 124 -11.78 8.68 1.05
CA ALA A 124 -11.88 9.94 0.33
C ALA A 124 -12.35 11.08 1.24
N GLU A 125 -13.41 10.85 2.03
CA GLU A 125 -13.95 11.81 2.98
C GLU A 125 -12.90 12.19 4.04
N ALA A 126 -12.21 11.19 4.59
CA ALA A 126 -11.16 11.40 5.61
C ALA A 126 -9.98 12.24 5.09
N ASN A 127 -9.74 12.23 3.78
CA ASN A 127 -8.64 12.96 3.14
C ASN A 127 -9.08 14.20 2.35
N GLY A 128 -10.39 14.47 2.26
CA GLY A 128 -10.96 15.60 1.53
C GLY A 128 -10.68 15.54 0.02
N VAL A 129 -10.75 14.35 -0.57
CA VAL A 129 -10.41 14.10 -2.00
C VAL A 129 -11.59 13.59 -2.84
N ASP A 130 -12.81 13.72 -2.33
CA ASP A 130 -14.08 13.39 -2.99
C ASP A 130 -14.27 14.02 -4.40
#